data_AF-A0A9D6UTS4-F1
#
_entry.id   AF-A0A9D6UTS4-F1
#
_cell.length_a   1.000
_cell.length_b   1.000
_cell.length_c   1.000
_cell.angle_alpha   90.00
_cell.angle_beta   90.00
_cell.angle_gamma   90.00
#
_symmetry.space_group_name_H-M   'P 1'
#
loop_
_entity.id
_entity.type
_entity.pdbx_description
1 polymer ?
#
loop_
_entity_poly.entity_id
_entity_poly.type
_entity_poly.pdbx_seq_one_letter_code
_entity_poly.pdbx_strand_id
1 'polypeptide(L)'
;MKNFHLPLPEQTYSRLRAEAERAQVPATTLAREALDWWLRQQFRRARRDAIAAYAKDMAGSALDLDPSLEAAGIEHLVKTAKGTR
;
A
#
# COMPACT_ATOMS: atom_id res chain seq x y z
N MET A 1 6.11 -17.64 21.16
CA MET A 1 5.89 -17.98 19.72
C MET A 1 4.77 -18.99 19.63
N LYS A 2 3.96 -18.97 18.57
CA LYS A 2 2.94 -20.01 18.29
C LYS A 2 3.39 -20.83 17.10
N ASN A 3 3.24 -22.15 17.17
CA ASN A 3 3.63 -23.06 16.09
C ASN A 3 2.49 -23.15 15.07
N PHE A 4 2.81 -22.98 13.79
CA PHE A 4 1.89 -23.14 12.67
C PHE A 4 2.50 -24.13 11.70
N HIS A 5 1.87 -25.30 11.54
CA HIS A 5 2.35 -26.32 10.63
C HIS A 5 1.84 -26.04 9.22
N LEU A 6 2.74 -25.66 8.33
CA LEU A 6 2.43 -25.36 6.94
C LEU A 6 3.14 -26.36 6.02
N PRO A 7 2.44 -27.39 5.50
CA PRO A 7 3.02 -28.25 4.48
C PRO A 7 3.27 -27.41 3.22
N LEU A 8 4.49 -27.48 2.70
CA LEU A 8 4.89 -26.78 1.48
C LEU A 8 4.95 -27.75 0.31
N PRO A 9 4.56 -27.32 -0.91
CA PRO A 9 4.87 -28.08 -2.12
C PRO A 9 6.39 -28.28 -2.25
N GLU A 10 6.79 -29.43 -2.78
CA GLU A 10 8.21 -29.83 -2.91
C GLU A 10 9.08 -28.75 -3.57
N GLN A 11 8.56 -28.12 -4.63
CA GLN A 11 9.27 -27.05 -5.33
C GLN A 11 9.48 -25.81 -4.44
N THR A 12 8.48 -25.44 -3.63
CA THR A 12 8.60 -24.29 -2.72
C THR A 12 9.58 -24.61 -1.59
N TYR A 13 9.50 -25.83 -1.04
CA TYR A 13 10.40 -26.29 0.01
C TYR A 13 11.87 -26.27 -0.45
N SER A 14 12.16 -26.89 -1.59
CA SER A 14 13.51 -26.96 -2.15
C SER A 14 14.10 -25.57 -2.45
N ARG A 15 13.30 -24.66 -3.02
CA ARG A 15 13.73 -23.27 -3.26
C ARG A 15 14.03 -22.51 -1.98
N LEU A 16 13.14 -22.61 -0.99
CA LEU A 16 13.34 -21.97 0.32
C LEU A 16 14.59 -22.52 1.00
N ARG A 17 14.80 -23.84 0.93
CA ARG A 17 15.96 -24.50 1.51
C ARG A 17 17.27 -24.05 0.87
N ALA A 18 17.32 -24.03 -0.46
CA ALA A 18 18.49 -23.56 -1.20
C ALA A 18 18.84 -22.09 -0.88
N GLU A 19 17.83 -21.22 -0.75
CA GLU A 19 18.05 -19.82 -0.40
C GLU A 19 18.53 -19.66 1.04
N ALA A 20 17.97 -20.43 1.97
CA ALA A 20 18.41 -20.47 3.36
C ALA A 20 19.87 -20.89 3.50
N GLU A 21 20.29 -21.89 2.72
CA GLU A 21 21.67 -22.36 2.67
C GLU A 21 22.62 -21.29 2.10
N ARG A 22 22.22 -20.62 1.01
CA ARG A 22 22.99 -19.50 0.43
C ARG A 22 23.16 -18.34 1.40
N ALA A 23 22.08 -17.99 2.10
CA ALA A 23 22.06 -16.89 3.08
C ALA A 23 22.65 -17.30 4.44
N GLN A 24 23.01 -18.57 4.63
CA GLN A 24 23.50 -19.15 5.90
C GLN A 24 22.58 -18.89 7.10
N VAL A 25 21.27 -18.92 6.88
CA VAL A 25 20.25 -18.75 7.93
C VAL A 25 19.26 -19.91 7.91
N PRO A 26 18.56 -20.20 9.02
CA PRO A 26 17.52 -21.23 9.01
C PRO A 26 16.39 -20.89 8.02
N ALA A 27 15.92 -21.88 7.27
CA ALA A 27 14.80 -21.73 6.33
C ALA A 27 13.52 -21.20 7.01
N THR A 28 13.31 -21.54 8.28
CA THR A 28 12.18 -21.02 9.07
C THR A 28 12.29 -19.53 9.38
N THR A 29 13.50 -18.97 9.44
CA THR A 29 13.73 -17.53 9.60
C THR A 29 13.33 -16.80 8.32
N LEU A 30 13.84 -17.23 7.15
CA LEU A 30 13.44 -16.66 5.87
C LEU A 30 11.94 -16.77 5.63
N ALA A 31 11.33 -17.91 5.94
CA ALA A 31 9.89 -18.09 5.81
C ALA A 31 9.10 -17.10 6.67
N ARG A 32 9.51 -16.91 7.94
CA ARG A 32 8.87 -15.94 8.84
C ARG A 32 9.00 -14.51 8.33
N GLU A 33 10.18 -14.12 7.86
CA GLU A 33 10.44 -12.78 7.34
C GLU A 33 9.65 -12.52 6.06
N ALA A 34 9.62 -13.48 5.13
CA ALA A 34 8.83 -13.39 3.91
C ALA A 34 7.34 -13.25 4.22
N LEU A 35 6.81 -14.02 5.18
CA LEU A 35 5.41 -13.93 5.61
C LEU A 35 5.10 -12.59 6.27
N ASP A 36 5.94 -12.11 7.20
CA ASP A 36 5.73 -10.81 7.85
C ASP A 36 5.76 -9.67 6.83
N TRP A 37 6.74 -9.68 5.92
CA TRP A 37 6.82 -8.70 4.84
C TRP A 37 5.56 -8.71 3.97
N TRP A 38 5.12 -9.90 3.54
CA TRP A 38 3.94 -10.04 2.69
C TRP A 38 2.68 -9.54 3.41
N LEU A 39 2.46 -9.93 4.67
CA LEU A 39 1.32 -9.48 5.48
C LEU A 39 1.29 -7.96 5.62
N ARG A 40 2.45 -7.31 5.84
CA ARG A 40 2.54 -5.85 5.89
C ARG A 40 2.18 -5.21 4.55
N GLN A 41 2.57 -5.80 3.43
CA GLN A 41 2.17 -5.31 2.11
C GLN A 41 0.66 -5.47 1.88
N GLN A 42 0.09 -6.62 2.24
CA GLN A 42 -1.35 -6.87 2.12
C GLN A 42 -2.14 -5.86 2.95
N PHE A 43 -1.71 -5.56 4.18
CA PHE A 43 -2.35 -4.55 5.02
C PHE A 43 -2.26 -3.15 4.40
N ARG A 44 -1.08 -2.75 3.89
CA ARG A 44 -0.91 -1.47 3.20
C ARG A 44 -1.81 -1.37 1.98
N ARG A 45 -1.94 -2.44 1.20
CA ARG A 45 -2.80 -2.50 0.02
C ARG A 45 -4.27 -2.35 0.43
N ALA A 46 -4.74 -3.17 1.36
CA ALA A 46 -6.12 -3.12 1.84
C ALA A 46 -6.50 -1.72 2.36
N ARG A 47 -5.59 -1.05 3.09
CA ARG A 47 -5.82 0.32 3.54
C ARG A 47 -5.92 1.32 2.39
N ARG A 48 -5.05 1.22 1.38
CA ARG A 48 -5.12 2.08 0.19
C ARG A 48 -6.42 1.85 -0.58
N ASP A 49 -6.81 0.60 -0.75
CA ASP A 49 -8.04 0.22 -1.45
C ASP A 49 -9.27 0.78 -0.71
N ALA A 50 -9.28 0.71 0.63
CA ALA A 50 -10.35 1.29 1.45
C ALA A 50 -10.41 2.83 1.35
N ILE A 51 -9.26 3.51 1.38
CA ILE A 51 -9.20 4.98 1.18
C ILE A 51 -9.70 5.35 -0.22
N ALA A 52 -9.29 4.62 -1.26
CA ALA A 52 -9.72 4.87 -2.62
C ALA A 52 -11.23 4.66 -2.80
N ALA A 53 -11.79 3.61 -2.19
CA ALA A 53 -13.23 3.38 -2.18
C ALA A 53 -13.98 4.53 -1.50
N TYR A 54 -13.53 4.94 -0.30
CA TYR A 54 -14.12 6.07 0.39
C TYR A 54 -14.05 7.37 -0.42
N ALA A 55 -12.88 7.69 -0.99
CA ALA A 55 -12.70 8.89 -1.80
C ALA A 55 -13.61 8.87 -3.04
N LYS A 56 -13.77 7.72 -3.68
CA LYS A 56 -14.70 7.54 -4.80
C LYS A 56 -16.15 7.80 -4.36
N ASP A 57 -16.54 7.30 -3.20
CA ASP A 57 -17.91 7.47 -2.68
C ASP A 57 -18.18 8.92 -2.24
N MET A 58 -17.17 9.63 -1.77
CA MET A 58 -17.28 11.03 -1.32
C MET A 58 -17.00 12.06 -2.42
N ALA A 59 -16.56 11.65 -3.61
CA ALA A 59 -16.27 12.57 -4.71
C ALA A 59 -17.50 13.41 -5.08
N GLY A 60 -17.30 14.72 -5.27
CA GLY A 60 -18.36 15.70 -5.51
C GLY A 60 -19.26 16.01 -4.31
N SER A 61 -19.01 15.42 -3.14
CA SER A 61 -19.69 15.79 -1.89
C SER A 61 -18.98 16.95 -1.18
N ALA A 62 -19.57 17.44 -0.09
CA ALA A 62 -18.94 18.49 0.73
C ALA A 62 -17.60 18.09 1.39
N LEU A 63 -17.23 16.80 1.37
CA LEU A 63 -15.92 16.34 1.85
C LEU A 63 -14.85 16.27 0.74
N ASP A 64 -15.23 16.47 -0.52
CA ASP A 64 -14.31 16.44 -1.67
C ASP A 64 -13.66 17.80 -1.93
N LEU A 65 -14.38 18.88 -1.63
CA LEU A 65 -13.97 20.25 -1.92
C LEU A 65 -13.80 21.05 -0.63
N ASP A 66 -12.66 21.72 -0.50
CA ASP A 66 -12.44 22.73 0.55
C ASP A 66 -12.87 24.09 0.00
N PRO A 67 -13.95 24.70 0.54
CA PRO A 67 -14.49 25.96 0.02
C PRO A 67 -13.47 27.11 0.03
N SER A 68 -12.53 27.09 0.98
CA SER A 68 -11.48 28.11 1.06
C SER A 68 -10.45 27.94 -0.05
N LEU A 69 -10.12 26.69 -0.40
CA LEU A 69 -9.21 26.37 -1.48
C LEU A 69 -9.85 26.66 -2.85
N GLU A 70 -11.15 26.38 -3.01
CA GLU A 70 -11.89 26.73 -4.23
C GLU A 70 -11.89 28.24 -4.47
N ALA A 71 -12.20 29.03 -3.44
CA ALA A 71 -12.19 30.49 -3.53
C ALA A 71 -10.80 31.03 -3.90
N ALA A 72 -9.74 30.51 -3.28
CA ALA A 72 -8.37 30.86 -3.61
C ALA A 72 -8.00 30.46 -5.05
N GLY A 73 -8.47 29.31 -5.53
CA GLY A 73 -8.26 28.85 -6.91
C GLY A 73 -8.91 29.79 -7.93
N ILE A 74 -10.16 30.21 -7.69
CA ILE A 74 -10.86 31.19 -8.54
C ILE A 74 -10.08 32.52 -8.56
N GLU A 75 -9.65 33.02 -7.40
CA GLU A 75 -8.88 34.27 -7.33
C GLU A 75 -7.58 34.18 -8.15
N HIS A 76 -6.87 33.07 -8.05
CA HIS A 76 -5.64 32.83 -8.80
C HIS A 76 -5.88 32.80 -10.32
N LEU A 77 -6.92 32.09 -10.78
CA LEU A 77 -7.30 32.02 -12.19
C LEU A 77 -7.70 33.40 -12.75
N VAL A 78 -8.42 34.20 -11.96
CA VAL A 78 -8.79 35.57 -12.35
C VAL A 78 -7.56 36.48 -12.48
N LYS A 79 -6.60 36.38 -11.55
CA LYS A 79 -5.36 37.17 -11.60
C LYS A 79 -4.49 36.80 -12.81
N THR A 80 -4.33 35.51 -13.08
CA THR A 80 -3.53 35.02 -14.22
C THR A 80 -4.17 35.36 -15.57
N ALA A 81 -5.50 35.23 -15.70
CA ALA A 81 -6.21 35.64 -16.91
C ALA A 81 -6.11 37.16 -17.19
N LYS A 82 -6.02 38.00 -16.15
CA LYS A 82 -5.82 39.45 -16.28
C LYS A 82 -4.39 39.86 -16.65
N GLY A 83 -3.39 39.07 -16.24
CA GLY A 83 -1.98 39.33 -16.57
C GLY A 83 -1.55 38.87 -17.96
N THR A 84 -2.41 38.14 -18.67
CA THR A 84 -2.14 37.62 -20.04
C THR A 84 -2.78 38.51 -21.13
N ARG A 85 -3.29 39.70 -20.77
CA ARG A 85 -3.94 40.66 -21.68
C ARG A 85 -3.15 41.96 -21.77
#